data_AF-A0A7C3K4G4-F1
#
_entry.id   AF-A0A7C3K4G4-F1
#
_cell.length_a   1.000
_cell.length_b   1.000
_cell.length_c   1.000
_cell.angle_alpha   90.00
_cell.angle_beta   90.00
_cell.angle_gamma   90.00
#
_symmetry.space_group_name_H-M   'P 1'
#
loop_
_entity.id
_entity.type
_entity.pdbx_description
1 polymer ?
#
loop_
_entity_poly.entity_id
_entity_poly.type
_entity_poly.pdbx_seq_one_letter_code
_entity_poly.pdbx_strand_id
1 'polypeptide(L)'
;MVDKIEVRKSENIYRTHGTIENGTFLGRWHFSFDQYHDPRYMHFGTLRVFNDDTLSPGAVWPLHPHHEIEVVTYCAEGEFRHAE
;
A
#
# COMPACT_ATOMS: atom_id res chain seq x y z
N MET A 1 -29.90 0.08 14.21
CA MET A 1 -28.78 -0.55 14.93
C MET A 1 -27.59 0.37 14.74
N VAL A 2 -26.91 0.78 15.79
CA VAL A 2 -25.71 1.63 15.64
C VAL A 2 -24.63 0.74 15.02
N ASP A 3 -24.12 1.15 13.86
CA ASP A 3 -23.07 0.45 13.14
C ASP A 3 -21.84 0.29 14.04
N LYS A 4 -21.43 -0.96 14.25
CA LYS A 4 -20.24 -1.26 15.03
C LYS A 4 -19.03 -0.81 14.21
N ILE A 5 -18.39 0.28 14.64
CA ILE A 5 -17.12 0.71 14.07
C ILE A 5 -16.05 -0.32 14.45
N GLU A 6 -15.38 -0.87 13.45
CA GLU A 6 -14.23 -1.73 13.62
C GLU A 6 -12.94 -0.92 13.46
N VAL A 7 -12.05 -1.03 14.45
CA VAL A 7 -10.74 -0.38 14.44
C VAL A 7 -9.66 -1.42 14.22
N ARG A 8 -9.01 -1.38 13.05
CA ARG A 8 -7.78 -2.14 12.81
C ARG A 8 -6.58 -1.33 13.23
N LYS A 9 -6.03 -1.67 14.40
CA LYS A 9 -4.82 -1.02 14.92
C LYS A 9 -3.60 -1.34 14.06
N SER A 10 -2.62 -0.44 14.05
CA SER A 10 -1.44 -0.50 13.16
C SER A 10 -0.61 -1.78 13.30
N GLU A 11 -0.56 -2.36 14.49
CA GLU A 11 0.14 -3.61 14.81
C GLU A 11 -0.53 -4.84 14.19
N ASN A 12 -1.81 -4.72 13.81
CA ASN A 12 -2.60 -5.79 13.18
C ASN A 12 -2.69 -5.64 11.66
N ILE A 13 -2.02 -4.64 11.09
CA ILE A 13 -1.90 -4.45 9.64
C ILE A 13 -0.74 -5.30 9.15
N TYR A 14 -0.91 -5.94 7.99
CA TYR A 14 0.14 -6.76 7.41
C TYR A 14 1.37 -5.90 7.13
N ARG A 15 2.52 -6.36 7.60
CA ARG A 15 3.80 -5.69 7.41
C ARG A 15 4.61 -6.47 6.40
N THR A 16 5.21 -5.73 5.47
CA THR A 16 6.09 -6.29 4.45
C THR A 16 7.29 -5.39 4.27
N HIS A 17 8.32 -5.91 3.64
CA HIS A 17 9.50 -5.18 3.26
C HIS A 17 10.17 -5.90 2.10
N GLY A 18 11.04 -5.20 1.39
CA GLY A 18 11.80 -5.83 0.31
C GLY A 18 12.82 -4.90 -0.30
N THR A 19 13.63 -5.49 -1.18
CA THR A 19 14.57 -4.77 -2.04
C THR A 19 13.87 -4.46 -3.37
N ILE A 20 14.02 -3.23 -3.83
CA ILE A 20 13.55 -2.76 -5.13
C ILE A 20 14.72 -2.13 -5.87
N GLU A 21 14.48 -1.59 -7.06
CA GLU A 21 15.54 -0.93 -7.81
C GLU A 21 16.14 0.21 -6.99
N ASN A 22 17.47 0.21 -6.86
CA ASN A 22 18.24 1.23 -6.14
C ASN A 22 17.87 1.45 -4.66
N GLY A 23 17.15 0.53 -4.02
CA GLY A 23 16.80 0.71 -2.60
C GLY A 23 15.92 -0.37 -1.99
N THR A 24 15.25 -0.01 -0.91
CA THR A 24 14.33 -0.87 -0.17
C THR A 24 13.01 -0.17 0.11
N PHE A 25 12.00 -0.96 0.47
CA PHE A 25 10.75 -0.46 1.01
C PHE A 25 10.39 -1.15 2.32
N LEU A 26 9.66 -0.43 3.16
CA LEU A 26 8.90 -0.95 4.29
C LEU A 26 7.43 -0.62 4.05
N GLY A 27 6.55 -1.61 4.07
CA GLY A 27 5.13 -1.44 3.77
C GLY A 27 4.21 -1.89 4.89
N ARG A 28 3.09 -1.17 5.05
CA ARG A 28 1.91 -1.59 5.81
C ARG A 28 0.73 -1.69 4.85
N TRP A 29 0.26 -2.91 4.58
CA TRP A 29 -0.77 -3.17 3.59
C TRP A 29 -2.10 -3.51 4.26
N HIS A 30 -3.10 -2.64 4.06
CA HIS A 30 -4.40 -2.76 4.71
C HIS A 30 -5.29 -3.81 4.06
N PHE A 31 -5.12 -4.09 2.77
CA PHE A 31 -5.92 -5.09 2.06
C PHE A 31 -5.01 -6.10 1.37
N SER A 32 -5.56 -7.27 1.04
CA SER A 32 -4.90 -8.32 0.28
C SER A 32 -4.36 -7.75 -1.03
N PHE A 33 -3.05 -7.88 -1.23
CA PHE A 33 -2.32 -7.33 -2.36
C PHE A 33 -1.01 -8.11 -2.54
N ASP A 34 -0.63 -8.36 -3.80
CA ASP A 34 0.54 -9.18 -4.17
C ASP A 34 0.56 -10.52 -3.39
N GLN A 35 1.62 -10.83 -2.66
CA GLN A 35 1.78 -12.04 -1.86
C GLN A 35 0.94 -12.07 -0.56
N TYR A 36 0.36 -10.95 -0.15
CA TYR A 36 -0.50 -10.88 1.05
C TYR A 36 -1.94 -11.25 0.71
N HIS A 37 -2.48 -12.26 1.38
CA HIS A 37 -3.86 -12.68 1.22
C HIS A 37 -4.53 -12.96 2.58
N ASP A 38 -5.54 -12.16 2.93
CA ASP A 38 -6.49 -12.40 4.02
C ASP A 38 -7.93 -12.14 3.52
N PRO A 39 -8.81 -13.16 3.48
CA PRO A 39 -10.17 -13.01 2.97
C PRO A 39 -11.03 -12.02 3.78
N ARG A 40 -10.62 -11.66 5.00
CA ARG A 40 -11.31 -10.65 5.81
C ARG A 40 -10.97 -9.23 5.40
N TYR A 41 -9.85 -9.03 4.72
CA TYR A 41 -9.33 -7.71 4.34
C TYR A 41 -9.11 -7.64 2.82
N MET A 42 -10.15 -7.88 2.03
CA MET A 42 -10.05 -7.83 0.57
C MET A 42 -10.21 -6.42 -0.01
N HIS A 43 -11.04 -5.58 0.61
CA HIS A 43 -11.34 -4.20 0.19
C HIS A 43 -12.27 -3.54 1.22
N PHE A 44 -12.49 -2.23 1.10
CA PHE A 44 -13.55 -1.50 1.80
C PHE A 44 -14.35 -0.64 0.82
N GLY A 45 -15.58 -1.04 0.53
CA GLY A 45 -16.35 -0.46 -0.58
C GLY A 45 -15.58 -0.62 -1.90
N THR A 46 -15.33 0.50 -2.59
CA THR A 46 -14.54 0.55 -3.84
C THR A 46 -13.02 0.61 -3.61
N LEU A 47 -12.54 0.88 -2.39
CA LEU A 47 -11.12 0.95 -2.08
C LEU A 47 -10.51 -0.46 -2.08
N ARG A 48 -9.71 -0.77 -3.11
CA ARG A 48 -9.13 -2.10 -3.34
C ARG A 48 -7.80 -2.30 -2.64
N VAL A 49 -6.93 -1.30 -2.70
CA VAL A 49 -5.57 -1.34 -2.13
C VAL A 49 -5.37 -0.07 -1.33
N PHE A 50 -4.79 -0.21 -0.14
CA PHE A 50 -4.35 0.93 0.66
C PHE A 50 -3.05 0.55 1.38
N ASN A 51 -1.96 1.11 0.88
CA ASN A 51 -0.62 0.83 1.34
C ASN A 51 -0.02 2.11 1.93
N ASP A 52 0.68 1.95 3.05
CA ASP A 52 1.53 2.97 3.65
C ASP A 52 2.97 2.45 3.52
N ASP A 53 3.67 2.99 2.52
CA ASP A 53 5.00 2.55 2.13
C ASP A 53 6.04 3.65 2.40
N THR A 54 7.15 3.26 3.04
CA THR A 54 8.34 4.09 3.21
C THR A 54 9.44 3.55 2.31
N LEU A 55 9.95 4.40 1.43
CA LEU A 55 11.05 4.07 0.52
C LEU A 55 12.38 4.59 1.07
N SER A 56 13.46 3.82 0.88
CA SER A 56 14.79 4.36 1.10
C SER A 56 15.15 5.43 0.05
N PRO A 57 16.02 6.40 0.35
CA PRO A 57 16.45 7.40 -0.63
C PRO A 57 16.97 6.76 -1.92
N GLY A 58 16.49 7.24 -3.07
CA GLY A 58 16.89 6.75 -4.39
C GLY A 58 16.19 5.47 -4.86
N ALA A 59 15.33 4.86 -4.02
CA ALA A 59 14.60 3.66 -4.39
C ALA A 59 13.57 3.95 -5.50
N VAL A 60 13.39 3.00 -6.41
CA VAL A 60 12.52 3.10 -7.57
C VAL A 60 11.58 1.91 -7.60
N TRP A 61 10.28 2.19 -7.66
CA TRP A 61 9.32 1.19 -8.11
C TRP A 61 9.47 1.04 -9.64
N PRO A 62 9.78 -0.16 -10.15
CA PRO A 62 9.93 -0.37 -11.58
C PRO A 62 8.67 0.02 -12.34
N LEU A 63 8.81 0.49 -13.58
CA LEU A 63 7.66 0.78 -14.45
C LEU A 63 6.81 -0.48 -14.63
N HIS A 64 5.50 -0.34 -14.42
CA HIS A 64 4.54 -1.42 -14.58
C HIS A 64 3.18 -0.88 -15.04
N PRO A 65 2.40 -1.67 -15.79
CA PRO A 65 1.12 -1.23 -16.31
C PRO A 65 0.01 -1.30 -15.25
N HIS A 66 -0.92 -0.36 -15.33
CA HIS A 66 -2.22 -0.41 -14.66
C HIS A 66 -3.36 -0.37 -15.69
N HIS A 67 -4.49 -0.99 -15.37
CA HIS A 67 -5.69 -0.98 -16.20
C HIS A 67 -6.94 -0.87 -15.32
N GLU A 68 -7.94 -0.09 -15.75
CA GLU A 68 -9.25 0.04 -15.09
C GLU A 68 -9.17 0.33 -13.57
N ILE A 69 -8.21 1.15 -13.14
CA ILE A 69 -8.07 1.56 -11.75
C ILE A 69 -7.55 3.00 -11.64
N GLU A 70 -8.03 3.71 -10.63
CA GLU A 70 -7.50 5.02 -10.25
C GLU A 70 -6.48 4.83 -9.12
N VAL A 71 -5.27 5.36 -9.30
CA VAL A 71 -4.20 5.33 -8.31
C VAL A 71 -3.99 6.74 -7.77
N VAL A 72 -4.02 6.88 -6.45
CA VAL A 72 -3.75 8.14 -5.76
C VAL A 72 -2.57 7.94 -4.83
N THR A 73 -1.52 8.74 -5.02
CA THR A 73 -0.35 8.79 -4.14
C THR A 73 -0.40 10.06 -3.31
N TYR A 74 -0.29 9.92 -1.99
CA TYR A 74 -0.10 11.02 -1.06
C TYR A 74 1.29 10.93 -0.44
N CYS A 75 2.17 11.89 -0.75
CA CYS A 75 3.51 11.96 -0.17
C CYS A 75 3.44 12.61 1.22
N ALA A 76 3.48 11.79 2.27
CA ALA A 76 3.38 12.24 3.64
C ALA A 76 4.68 12.92 4.16
N GLU A 77 5.84 12.49 3.65
CA GLU A 77 7.16 13.02 4.00
C GLU A 77 8.14 12.80 2.83
N GLY A 78 9.10 13.71 2.66
CA GLY A 78 10.13 13.63 1.62
C GLY A 78 9.62 14.09 0.26
N GLU A 79 10.16 13.47 -0.81
CA GLU A 79 9.82 13.77 -2.19
C GLU A 79 9.56 12.47 -2.96
N PHE A 80 8.56 12.48 -3.82
CA PHE A 80 8.23 11.36 -4.70
C PHE A 80 8.04 11.88 -6.13
N ARG A 81 8.69 11.21 -7.10
CA ARG A 81 8.57 11.55 -8.52
C ARG A 81 7.87 10.44 -9.26
N HIS A 82 6.82 10.80 -9.99
CA HIS A 82 6.13 9.91 -10.92
C HIS A 82 6.78 9.93 -12.32
N ALA A 83 6.73 8.80 -13.02
CA ALA A 83 7.10 8.67 -14.42
C ALA A 83 6.13 7.66 -15.09
N GLU A 84 5.79 7.90 -16.36
CA GLU A 84 4.86 7.11 -17.18
C GLU A 84 5.56 6.53 -18.41
#